data_AF-A0A5N1GL78-F1
#
_entry.id   AF-A0A5N1GL78-F1
#
_cell.length_a   1.000
_cell.length_b   1.000
_cell.length_c   1.000
_cell.angle_alpha   90.00
_cell.angle_beta   90.00
_cell.angle_gamma   90.00
#
_symmetry.space_group_name_H-M   'P 1'
#
loop_
_entity.id
_entity.type
_entity.pdbx_description
1 polymer ?
#
loop_
_entity_poly.entity_id
_entity_poly.type
_entity_poly.pdbx_seq_one_letter_code
_entity_poly.pdbx_strand_id
1 'polypeptide(L)'
;MLAENLKYLRQKNHYYQKDIARKLNRKTNSTISDWENGKYTPSLDVVEELAAIYHVGIDELLTEDLREKYQSPGDQLVQIFDSLDTDKQAQLLHYAQELKD
;
A
#
# COMPACT_ATOMS: atom_id res chain seq x y z
N MET A 1 -11.87 -0.48 4.81
CA MET A 1 -10.87 -1.52 5.10
C MET A 1 -10.31 -2.12 3.82
N LEU A 2 -11.09 -2.90 3.06
CA LEU A 2 -10.62 -3.48 1.78
C LEU A 2 -10.00 -2.44 0.82
N ALA A 3 -10.68 -1.32 0.56
CA ALA A 3 -10.17 -0.26 -0.33
C ALA A 3 -8.77 0.25 0.08
N GLU A 4 -8.59 0.52 1.37
CA GLU A 4 -7.32 0.96 1.96
C GLU A 4 -6.24 -0.11 1.85
N ASN A 5 -6.59 -1.37 2.14
CA ASN A 5 -5.68 -2.51 2.01
C ASN A 5 -5.20 -2.69 0.56
N LEU A 6 -6.10 -2.58 -0.43
CA LEU A 6 -5.74 -2.66 -1.84
C LEU A 6 -4.74 -1.57 -2.25
N LYS A 7 -5.01 -0.34 -1.83
CA LYS A 7 -4.12 0.80 -2.11
C LYS A 7 -2.75 0.62 -1.44
N TYR A 8 -2.76 0.23 -0.16
CA TYR A 8 -1.55 -0.03 0.61
C TYR A 8 -0.70 -1.14 -0.02
N LEU A 9 -1.28 -2.31 -0.27
CA LEU A 9 -0.56 -3.45 -0.85
C LEU A 9 -0.03 -3.11 -2.26
N ARG A 10 -0.78 -2.37 -3.05
CA ARG A 10 -0.30 -1.87 -4.35
C ARG A 10 0.95 -1.00 -4.19
N GLN A 11 0.93 -0.05 -3.27
CA GLN A 11 2.07 0.85 -3.03
C GLN A 11 3.28 0.12 -2.43
N LYS A 12 3.05 -0.77 -1.46
CA LYS A 12 4.06 -1.63 -0.84
C LYS A 12 4.80 -2.50 -1.86
N ASN A 13 4.09 -2.96 -2.90
CA ASN A 13 4.67 -3.74 -4.00
C ASN A 13 5.16 -2.87 -5.17
N HIS A 14 5.19 -1.53 -5.00
CA HIS A 14 5.63 -0.56 -6.03
C HIS A 14 4.87 -0.68 -7.36
N TYR A 15 3.59 -1.02 -7.32
CA TYR A 15 2.74 -1.12 -8.49
C TYR A 15 1.98 0.19 -8.76
N TYR A 16 1.85 0.54 -10.02
CA TYR A 16 0.87 1.53 -10.48
C TYR A 16 -0.49 0.85 -10.64
N GLN A 17 -1.59 1.63 -10.62
CA GLN A 17 -2.94 1.08 -10.84
C GLN A 17 -3.08 0.37 -12.19
N LYS A 18 -2.35 0.84 -13.22
CA LYS A 18 -2.27 0.17 -14.54
C LYS A 18 -1.61 -1.21 -14.48
N ASP A 19 -0.75 -1.46 -13.51
CA ASP A 19 -0.07 -2.75 -13.36
C ASP A 19 -1.03 -3.79 -12.79
N ILE A 20 -1.85 -3.40 -11.81
CA ILE A 20 -2.91 -4.24 -11.28
C ILE A 20 -3.96 -4.54 -12.34
N ALA A 21 -4.38 -3.52 -13.10
CA ALA A 21 -5.31 -3.72 -14.22
C ALA A 21 -4.76 -4.75 -15.22
N ARG A 22 -3.48 -4.65 -15.60
CA ARG A 22 -2.82 -5.64 -16.49
C ARG A 22 -2.79 -7.04 -15.87
N LYS A 23 -2.46 -7.17 -14.59
CA LYS A 23 -2.43 -8.48 -13.89
C LYS A 23 -3.81 -9.14 -13.82
N LEU A 24 -4.88 -8.35 -13.71
CA LEU A 24 -6.27 -8.80 -13.72
C LEU A 24 -6.88 -8.89 -15.14
N ASN A 25 -6.07 -8.75 -16.20
CA ASN A 25 -6.53 -8.74 -17.59
C ASN A 25 -7.63 -7.70 -17.88
N ARG A 26 -7.59 -6.55 -17.19
CA ARG A 26 -8.52 -5.44 -17.34
C ARG A 26 -7.96 -4.36 -18.26
N LYS A 27 -8.83 -3.80 -19.11
CA LYS A 27 -8.46 -2.79 -20.12
C LYS A 27 -8.12 -1.42 -19.52
N THR A 28 -8.70 -1.06 -18.38
CA THR A 28 -8.53 0.28 -17.77
C THR A 28 -8.13 0.19 -16.29
N ASN A 29 -7.38 1.20 -15.85
CA ASN A 29 -7.01 1.38 -14.44
C ASN A 29 -8.09 2.12 -13.63
N SER A 30 -9.11 2.68 -14.27
CA SER A 30 -10.21 3.40 -13.61
C SER A 30 -10.93 2.52 -12.59
N THR A 31 -11.15 1.25 -12.91
CA THR A 31 -11.77 0.29 -11.99
C THR A 31 -10.92 0.04 -10.74
N ILE A 32 -9.59 -0.01 -10.89
CA ILE A 32 -8.69 -0.15 -9.74
C ILE A 32 -8.76 1.10 -8.85
N SER A 33 -8.79 2.29 -9.47
CA SER A 33 -8.98 3.55 -8.75
C SER A 33 -10.31 3.60 -8.01
N ASP A 34 -11.41 3.18 -8.63
CA ASP A 34 -12.72 3.15 -7.98
C ASP A 34 -12.74 2.19 -6.78
N TRP A 35 -12.04 1.05 -6.85
CA TRP A 35 -11.90 0.12 -5.72
C TRP A 35 -11.04 0.69 -4.59
N GLU A 36 -9.89 1.29 -4.91
CA GLU A 36 -8.98 1.90 -3.93
C GLU A 36 -9.58 3.12 -3.23
N ASN A 37 -10.55 3.79 -3.86
CA ASN A 37 -11.29 4.90 -3.26
C ASN A 37 -12.61 4.45 -2.60
N GLY A 38 -12.90 3.15 -2.57
CA GLY A 38 -14.11 2.59 -1.96
C GLY A 38 -15.41 2.94 -2.67
N LYS A 39 -15.36 3.44 -3.91
CA LYS A 39 -16.54 3.78 -4.71
C LYS A 39 -17.29 2.53 -5.17
N TYR A 40 -16.54 1.50 -5.53
CA TYR A 40 -17.07 0.18 -5.87
C TYR A 40 -16.29 -0.89 -5.11
N THR A 41 -16.93 -2.04 -4.90
CA THR A 41 -16.27 -3.21 -4.29
C THR A 41 -16.06 -4.26 -5.39
N PRO A 42 -14.86 -4.87 -5.50
CA PRO A 42 -14.64 -5.99 -6.41
C PRO A 42 -15.53 -7.21 -6.05
N SER A 43 -15.82 -8.07 -7.03
CA SER A 43 -16.47 -9.37 -6.74
C SER A 43 -15.52 -10.26 -5.93
N LEU A 44 -16.07 -11.29 -5.27
CA LEU A 44 -15.26 -12.21 -4.46
C LEU A 44 -14.16 -12.86 -5.30
N ASP A 45 -14.50 -13.36 -6.48
CA ASP A 45 -13.58 -13.92 -7.48
C ASP A 45 -12.41 -12.96 -7.79
N VAL A 46 -12.67 -11.66 -7.93
CA VAL A 46 -11.61 -10.66 -8.11
C VAL A 46 -10.80 -10.43 -6.82
N VAL A 47 -11.44 -10.49 -5.65
CA VAL A 47 -10.73 -10.44 -4.36
C VAL A 47 -9.77 -11.61 -4.22
N GLU A 48 -10.14 -12.82 -4.65
CA GLU A 48 -9.27 -13.99 -4.66
C GLU A 48 -8.04 -13.78 -5.55
N GLU A 49 -8.23 -13.22 -6.75
CA GLU A 49 -7.12 -12.88 -7.65
C GLU A 49 -6.20 -11.80 -7.05
N LEU A 50 -6.77 -10.76 -6.44
CA LEU A 50 -6.01 -9.70 -5.78
C LEU A 50 -5.21 -10.24 -4.59
N ALA A 51 -5.82 -11.09 -3.76
CA ALA A 51 -5.14 -11.75 -2.65
C ALA A 51 -3.95 -12.59 -3.16
N ALA A 52 -4.13 -13.32 -4.26
CA ALA A 52 -3.05 -14.07 -4.91
C ALA A 52 -1.94 -13.16 -5.48
N ILE A 53 -2.28 -12.03 -6.11
CA ILE A 53 -1.33 -11.04 -6.63
C ILE A 53 -0.46 -10.44 -5.52
N TYR A 54 -1.04 -10.18 -4.36
CA TYR A 54 -0.36 -9.56 -3.22
C TYR A 54 0.23 -10.57 -2.22
N HIS A 55 -0.01 -11.86 -2.44
CA HIS A 55 0.43 -12.95 -1.55
C HIS A 55 -0.06 -12.79 -0.10
N VAL A 56 -1.35 -12.42 0.07
CA VAL A 56 -2.03 -12.29 1.36
C VAL A 56 -3.24 -13.22 1.44
N GLY A 57 -3.72 -13.51 2.66
CA GLY A 57 -4.97 -14.26 2.83
C GLY A 57 -6.19 -13.44 2.39
N ILE A 58 -7.23 -14.09 1.86
CA ILE A 58 -8.50 -13.42 1.51
C ILE A 58 -9.17 -12.84 2.77
N ASP A 59 -9.22 -13.63 3.85
CA ASP A 59 -9.80 -13.22 5.13
C ASP A 59 -9.07 -12.01 5.69
N GLU A 60 -7.74 -12.06 5.70
CA GLU A 60 -6.86 -10.96 6.09
C GLU A 60 -7.08 -9.70 5.24
N LEU A 61 -7.17 -9.84 3.91
CA LEU A 61 -7.42 -8.72 3.00
C LEU A 61 -8.76 -8.02 3.27
N LEU A 62 -9.76 -8.77 3.75
CA LEU A 62 -11.12 -8.28 3.98
C LEU A 62 -11.38 -7.81 5.41
N THR A 63 -10.71 -8.38 6.41
CA THR A 63 -11.08 -8.25 7.84
C THR A 63 -10.04 -7.52 8.69
N GLU A 64 -8.80 -7.38 8.22
CA GLU A 64 -7.73 -6.77 8.98
C GLU A 64 -7.29 -5.42 8.39
N ASP A 65 -6.71 -4.54 9.20
CA ASP A 65 -5.99 -3.37 8.69
C ASP A 65 -4.55 -3.75 8.36
N LEU A 66 -4.28 -4.00 7.09
CA LEU A 66 -2.97 -4.47 6.65
C LEU A 66 -1.86 -3.43 6.78
N ARG A 67 -2.23 -2.14 6.91
CA ARG A 67 -1.28 -1.06 7.13
C ARG A 67 -0.66 -1.15 8.51
N GLU A 68 -1.43 -1.59 9.50
CA GLU A 68 -0.95 -1.82 10.87
C GLU A 68 -0.18 -3.13 10.96
N LYS A 69 -0.69 -4.20 10.34
CA LYS A 69 -0.08 -5.54 10.42
C LYS A 69 1.30 -5.62 9.77
N TYR A 70 1.47 -4.94 8.64
CA TYR A 70 2.69 -5.02 7.84
C TYR A 70 3.56 -3.77 7.88
N GLN A 71 3.30 -2.86 8.81
CA GLN A 71 4.09 -1.64 8.96
C GLN A 71 5.54 -2.01 9.25
N SER A 72 6.44 -1.74 8.30
CA SER A 72 7.87 -1.90 8.54
C SER A 72 8.42 -0.70 9.31
N PRO A 73 9.55 -0.84 10.03
CA PRO A 73 10.25 0.32 10.59
C PRO A 73 10.57 1.38 9.54
N GLY A 74 10.79 0.98 8.28
CA GLY A 74 10.98 1.91 7.17
C GLY A 74 9.73 2.73 6.83
N ASP A 75 8.55 2.10 6.81
CA ASP A 75 7.28 2.81 6.56
C ASP A 75 6.99 3.82 7.69
N GLN A 76 7.26 3.42 8.94
CA GLN A 76 7.15 4.31 10.10
C GLN A 76 8.14 5.49 10.00
N LEU A 77 9.39 5.22 9.59
CA LEU A 77 10.39 6.26 9.40
C LEU A 77 9.98 7.29 8.34
N VAL A 78 9.44 6.84 7.21
CA VAL A 78 8.95 7.74 6.14
C VAL A 78 7.77 8.58 6.62
N GLN A 79 6.79 7.97 7.32
CA GLN A 79 5.66 8.70 7.88
C GLN A 79 6.09 9.76 8.90
N ILE A 80 7.05 9.41 9.77
CA ILE A 80 7.63 10.35 10.72
C ILE A 80 8.31 11.48 9.94
N PHE A 81 9.19 11.16 8.99
CA PHE A 81 9.93 12.14 8.20
C PHE A 81 9.00 13.14 7.47
N ASP A 82 7.95 12.67 6.81
CA ASP A 82 6.97 13.50 6.09
C ASP A 82 6.16 14.42 7.02
N SER A 83 6.04 14.07 8.30
CA SER A 83 5.33 14.87 9.30
C SER A 83 6.18 15.96 9.98
N LEU A 84 7.49 15.95 9.76
CA LEU A 84 8.44 16.90 10.36
C LEU A 84 8.57 18.19 9.53
N ASP A 85 8.92 19.28 10.21
CA ASP A 85 9.38 20.50 9.53
C ASP A 85 10.79 20.31 8.95
N THR A 86 11.18 21.22 8.05
CA THR A 86 12.44 21.14 7.29
C THR A 86 13.68 21.05 8.19
N ASP A 87 13.69 21.76 9.33
CA ASP A 87 14.82 21.76 10.24
C ASP A 87 14.98 20.40 10.93
N LYS A 88 13.86 19.81 11.38
CA LYS A 88 13.85 18.47 11.98
C LYS A 88 14.14 17.36 10.97
N GLN A 89 13.70 17.51 9.72
CA GLN A 89 14.05 16.59 8.64
C GLN A 89 15.57 16.56 8.41
N ALA A 90 16.22 17.72 8.38
CA ALA A 90 17.68 17.82 8.23
C ALA A 90 18.42 17.16 9.41
N GLN A 91 17.95 17.37 10.64
CA GLN A 91 18.51 16.72 11.83
C GLN A 91 18.39 15.19 11.77
N LEU A 92 17.22 14.68 11.37
CA LEU A 92 16.99 13.25 11.26
C LEU A 92 17.89 12.62 10.18
N LEU A 93 18.08 13.30 9.05
CA LEU A 93 18.99 12.85 7.99
C LEU A 93 20.45 12.80 8.46
N HIS A 94 20.91 13.83 9.18
CA HIS A 94 22.25 13.84 9.76
C HIS A 94 22.45 12.66 10.70
N TYR A 95 21.53 12.44 11.63
CA TYR A 95 21.60 11.34 12.58
C TYR A 95 21.59 9.97 11.87
N ALA A 96 20.73 9.80 10.85
CA ALA A 96 20.69 8.57 10.06
C ALA A 96 22.00 8.30 9.30
N GLN A 97 22.73 9.35 8.90
CA GLN A 97 24.05 9.23 8.29
C GLN A 97 25.11 8.81 9.31
N GLU A 98 25.11 9.40 10.51
CA GLU A 98 26.03 9.02 11.60
C GLU A 98 25.85 7.56 12.04
N LEU A 99 24.63 7.02 11.99
CA LEU A 99 24.36 5.62 12.31
C LEU A 99 24.88 4.62 11.27
N LYS A 100 25.25 5.08 10.08
CA LYS A 100 25.71 4.23 8.97
C LYS A 100 27.21 3.91 9.07
N ASP A 101 27.96 4.75 9.77
CA ASP A 101 29.40 4.64 10.00
C ASP A 101 29.71 3.78 11.24
#